data_AF-A0A9D4J030-F1
#
_entry.id   AF-A0A9D4J030-F1
#
_cell.length_a   1.000
_cell.length_b   1.000
_cell.length_c   1.000
_cell.angle_alpha   90.00
_cell.angle_beta   90.00
_cell.angle_gamma   90.00
#
_symmetry.space_group_name_H-M   'P 1'
#
loop_
_entity.id
_entity.type
_entity.pdbx_description
1 polymer ?
#
loop_
_entity_poly.entity_id
_entity_poly.type
_entity_poly.pdbx_seq_one_letter_code
_entity_poly.pdbx_strand_id
1 'polypeptide(L)'
;MCVFLQAATNNKATTMTKAFMTGTQCYGVPSRVRSDHGLENTGVGAFMVAHRGPRRGSFITGRSVHNQRIERMWRDLFASATNVFHGLFSHLEESGQLDLTNPVHMWCLHHVFVPRVQRALDIFREGWNCHRLSSERGRTPTQLFILYEKSVPKRKTKPEKK
;
A
#
# COMPACT_ATOMS: atom_id res chain seq x y z
N MET A 1 5.91 1.18 8.83
CA MET A 1 6.56 1.33 7.51
C MET A 1 5.50 1.18 6.43
N CYS A 2 5.56 2.00 5.40
CA CYS A 2 4.74 1.89 4.20
C CYS A 2 5.47 0.98 3.18
N VAL A 3 4.90 -0.20 2.93
CA VAL A 3 5.51 -1.25 2.10
C VAL A 3 5.28 -1.00 0.61
N PHE A 4 4.11 -0.48 0.24
CA PHE A 4 3.75 -0.12 -1.13
C PHE A 4 2.67 0.97 -1.12
N LEU A 5 2.69 1.81 -2.16
CA LEU A 5 1.59 2.69 -2.58
C LEU A 5 1.56 2.64 -4.10
N GLN A 6 0.41 2.30 -4.68
CA GLN A 6 0.29 2.14 -6.12
C GLN A 6 -0.97 2.85 -6.62
N ALA A 7 -0.77 3.79 -7.54
CA ALA A 7 -1.86 4.41 -8.27
C ALA A 7 -2.44 3.39 -9.26
N ALA A 8 -3.77 3.26 -9.27
CA ALA A 8 -4.49 2.37 -10.15
C ALA A 8 -5.74 3.05 -10.71
N THR A 9 -6.13 2.65 -11.91
CA THR A 9 -7.34 3.15 -12.60
C THR A 9 -8.56 2.27 -12.37
N ASN A 10 -8.46 1.27 -11.48
CA ASN A 10 -9.52 0.32 -11.18
C ASN A 10 -9.38 -0.23 -9.76
N ASN A 11 -10.48 -0.76 -9.21
CA ASN A 11 -10.53 -1.39 -7.90
C ASN A 11 -10.51 -2.94 -7.98
N LYS A 12 -9.79 -3.52 -8.96
CA LYS A 12 -9.77 -4.98 -9.13
C LYS A 12 -8.89 -5.65 -8.07
N ALA A 13 -9.35 -6.77 -7.51
CA ALA A 13 -8.59 -7.58 -6.57
C ALA A 13 -7.22 -8.03 -7.12
N THR A 14 -7.14 -8.28 -8.42
CA THR A 14 -5.88 -8.63 -9.11
C THR A 14 -4.84 -7.52 -9.01
N THR A 15 -5.26 -6.26 -9.09
CA THR A 15 -4.38 -5.10 -9.02
C THR A 15 -3.81 -4.97 -7.61
N MET A 16 -4.67 -5.03 -6.60
CA MET A 16 -4.27 -5.00 -5.19
C MET A 16 -3.34 -6.17 -4.82
N THR A 17 -3.66 -7.38 -5.30
CA THR A 17 -2.85 -8.57 -5.06
C THR A 17 -1.45 -8.45 -5.67
N LYS A 18 -1.34 -7.91 -6.90
CA LYS A 18 -0.04 -7.63 -7.53
C LYS A 18 0.78 -6.63 -6.72
N ALA A 19 0.17 -5.50 -6.32
CA ALA A 19 0.83 -4.49 -5.50
C ALA A 19 1.35 -5.07 -4.18
N PHE A 20 0.52 -5.86 -3.51
CA PHE A 20 0.87 -6.57 -2.29
C PHE A 20 2.05 -7.52 -2.51
N MET A 21 2.00 -8.36 -3.55
CA MET A 21 3.07 -9.32 -3.86
C MET A 21 4.40 -8.61 -4.14
N THR A 22 4.41 -7.53 -4.92
CA THR A 22 5.61 -6.71 -5.15
C THR A 22 6.19 -6.20 -3.83
N GLY A 23 5.33 -5.71 -2.92
CA GLY A 23 5.75 -5.32 -1.58
C GLY A 23 6.40 -6.46 -0.80
N THR A 24 5.81 -7.66 -0.85
CA THR A 24 6.36 -8.83 -0.15
C THR A 24 7.67 -9.35 -0.73
N GLN A 25 7.96 -9.11 -2.01
CA GLN A 25 9.25 -9.46 -2.60
C GLN A 25 10.37 -8.60 -2.03
N CYS A 26 10.10 -7.32 -1.75
CA CYS A 26 11.09 -6.39 -1.21
C CYS A 26 11.28 -6.51 0.30
N TYR A 27 10.21 -6.78 1.07
CA TYR A 27 10.24 -6.71 2.54
C TYR A 27 9.88 -8.03 3.25
N GLY A 28 9.71 -9.10 2.47
CA GLY A 28 9.23 -10.39 2.96
C GLY A 28 7.71 -10.43 3.15
N VAL A 29 7.19 -11.65 3.26
CA VAL A 29 5.75 -11.85 3.52
C VAL A 29 5.47 -11.47 4.99
N PRO A 30 4.43 -10.70 5.31
CA PRO A 30 4.09 -10.38 6.70
C PRO A 30 3.61 -11.63 7.46
N SER A 31 3.64 -11.56 8.79
CA SER A 31 3.09 -12.63 9.64
C SER A 31 1.56 -12.63 9.60
N ARG A 32 0.94 -11.45 9.65
CA ARG A 32 -0.51 -11.25 9.56
C ARG A 32 -0.81 -10.02 8.73
N VAL A 33 -1.93 -10.03 8.01
CA VAL A 33 -2.48 -8.87 7.31
C VAL A 33 -3.87 -8.59 7.88
N ARG A 34 -4.18 -7.32 8.10
CA ARG A 34 -5.51 -6.88 8.48
C ARG A 34 -6.11 -6.07 7.33
N SER A 35 -7.38 -6.33 7.04
CA SER A 35 -8.17 -5.58 6.07
C SER A 35 -9.57 -5.33 6.58
N ASP A 36 -10.25 -4.37 5.98
CA ASP A 36 -11.70 -4.25 6.01
C ASP A 36 -12.39 -5.38 5.21
N HIS A 37 -13.72 -5.34 5.20
CA HIS A 37 -14.55 -6.26 4.41
C HIS A 37 -14.68 -5.72 2.98
N GLY A 38 -13.68 -5.98 2.15
CA GLY A 38 -13.64 -5.58 0.74
C GLY A 38 -13.30 -6.74 -0.20
N LEU A 39 -13.93 -6.77 -1.38
CA LEU A 39 -13.68 -7.81 -2.39
C LEU A 39 -12.29 -7.67 -3.03
N GLU A 40 -11.74 -6.46 -3.06
CA GLU A 40 -10.42 -6.14 -3.57
C GLU A 40 -9.29 -6.84 -2.78
N ASN A 41 -9.53 -7.18 -1.51
CA ASN A 41 -8.54 -7.81 -0.63
C ASN A 41 -8.61 -9.34 -0.61
N THR A 42 -9.56 -9.94 -1.34
CA THR A 42 -9.76 -11.40 -1.39
C THR A 42 -8.51 -12.15 -1.86
N GLY A 43 -7.82 -11.64 -2.90
CA GLY A 43 -6.59 -12.25 -3.41
C GLY A 43 -5.43 -12.19 -2.43
N VAL A 44 -5.32 -11.11 -1.64
CA VAL A 44 -4.34 -11.00 -0.55
C VAL A 44 -4.64 -12.02 0.54
N GLY A 45 -5.92 -12.20 0.90
CA GLY A 45 -6.36 -13.21 1.85
C GLY A 45 -5.99 -14.63 1.40
N ALA A 46 -6.30 -14.97 0.15
CA ALA A 46 -5.96 -16.26 -0.44
C ALA A 46 -4.43 -16.50 -0.43
N PHE A 47 -3.64 -15.51 -0.85
CA PHE A 47 -2.18 -15.59 -0.81
C PHE A 47 -1.64 -15.82 0.62
N MET A 48 -2.16 -15.08 1.60
CA MET A 48 -1.73 -15.20 3.00
C MET A 48 -2.09 -16.54 3.63
N VAL A 49 -3.24 -17.12 3.27
CA VAL A 49 -3.63 -18.47 3.71
C VAL A 49 -2.74 -19.53 3.08
N ALA A 50 -2.48 -19.43 1.77
CA ALA A 50 -1.60 -20.37 1.06
C ALA A 50 -0.15 -20.32 1.60
N HIS A 51 0.40 -19.12 1.81
CA HIS A 51 1.80 -18.96 2.22
C HIS A 51 2.05 -19.21 3.71
N ARG A 52 1.08 -18.91 4.59
CA ARG A 52 1.25 -19.05 6.05
C ARG A 52 0.55 -20.26 6.66
N GLY A 53 -0.24 -20.98 5.87
CA GLY A 53 -1.01 -22.15 6.28
C GLY A 53 -2.45 -21.80 6.70
N PRO A 54 -3.40 -22.72 6.47
CA PRO A 54 -4.80 -22.54 6.84
C PRO A 54 -4.99 -22.46 8.36
N ARG A 55 -6.07 -21.79 8.80
CA ARG A 55 -6.49 -21.67 10.22
C ARG A 55 -5.48 -20.99 11.17
N ARG A 56 -4.38 -20.41 10.68
CA ARG A 56 -3.41 -19.64 11.49
C ARG A 56 -3.92 -18.26 11.91
N GLY A 57 -4.99 -17.75 11.27
CA GLY A 57 -5.40 -16.35 11.40
C GLY A 57 -4.37 -15.40 10.78
N SER A 58 -3.84 -15.75 9.60
CA SER A 58 -2.87 -14.95 8.84
C SER A 58 -3.51 -13.75 8.11
N PHE A 59 -4.82 -13.79 7.87
CA PHE A 59 -5.60 -12.69 7.33
C PHE A 59 -6.76 -12.40 8.30
N ILE A 60 -6.87 -11.15 8.73
CA ILE A 60 -7.86 -10.69 9.71
C ILE A 60 -8.77 -9.69 9.00
N THR A 61 -10.05 -10.00 8.93
CA THR A 61 -11.09 -9.06 8.49
C THR A 61 -11.77 -8.44 9.72
N GLY A 62 -12.08 -7.15 9.67
CA GLY A 62 -12.81 -6.50 10.74
C GLY A 62 -13.19 -5.05 10.44
N ARG A 63 -13.94 -4.44 11.35
CA ARG A 63 -14.45 -3.06 11.20
C ARG A 63 -13.30 -2.04 11.10
N SER A 64 -13.50 -1.01 10.26
CA SER A 64 -12.53 0.07 10.00
C SER A 64 -12.12 0.84 11.26
N VAL A 65 -12.95 0.88 12.31
CA VAL A 65 -12.67 1.65 13.55
C VAL A 65 -11.38 1.24 14.29
N HIS A 66 -10.80 0.08 13.97
CA HIS A 66 -9.53 -0.38 14.53
C HIS A 66 -8.32 -0.09 13.61
N ASN A 67 -8.54 0.49 12.43
CA ASN A 67 -7.54 0.79 11.41
C ASN A 67 -6.95 2.21 11.59
N GLN A 68 -6.95 2.73 12.82
CA GLN A 68 -6.53 4.11 13.15
C GLN A 68 -5.15 4.49 12.61
N ARG A 69 -4.18 3.55 12.62
CA ARG A 69 -2.82 3.82 12.11
C ARG A 69 -2.79 4.03 10.61
N ILE A 70 -3.54 3.23 9.84
CA ILE A 70 -3.60 3.39 8.39
C ILE A 70 -4.43 4.62 8.03
N GLU A 71 -5.53 4.89 8.76
CA GLU A 71 -6.33 6.12 8.60
C GLU A 71 -5.51 7.40 8.89
N ARG A 72 -4.61 7.37 9.90
CA ARG A 72 -3.69 8.48 10.14
C ARG A 72 -2.72 8.68 8.98
N MET A 73 -2.09 7.60 8.50
CA MET A 73 -1.20 7.66 7.35
C MET A 73 -1.92 8.19 6.11
N TRP A 74 -3.16 7.78 5.87
CA TRP A 74 -3.98 8.29 4.75
C TRP A 74 -4.23 9.79 4.84
N ARG A 75 -4.50 10.32 6.04
CA ARG A 75 -4.63 11.78 6.24
C ARG A 75 -3.34 12.51 5.92
N ASP A 76 -2.20 11.99 6.39
CA ASP A 76 -0.90 12.61 6.14
C ASP A 76 -0.52 12.53 4.64
N LEU A 77 -0.83 11.41 3.97
CA LEU A 77 -0.67 11.25 2.52
C LEU A 77 -1.52 12.24 1.74
N PHE A 78 -2.78 12.42 2.15
CA PHE A 78 -3.67 13.37 1.51
C PHE A 78 -3.12 14.79 1.61
N ALA A 79 -2.81 15.23 2.84
CA ALA A 79 -2.32 16.58 3.09
C ALA A 79 -1.00 16.90 2.37
N SER A 80 -0.12 15.91 2.23
CA SER A 80 1.24 16.14 1.71
C SER A 80 1.41 15.86 0.21
N ALA A 81 0.61 14.97 -0.38
CA ALA A 81 0.86 14.48 -1.74
C ALA A 81 -0.38 14.51 -2.64
N THR A 82 -1.56 14.11 -2.16
CA THR A 82 -2.70 13.88 -3.07
C THR A 82 -3.72 15.02 -3.13
N ASN A 83 -3.74 15.94 -2.15
CA ASN A 83 -4.67 17.07 -2.12
C ASN A 83 -4.54 17.98 -3.35
N VAL A 84 -3.34 18.18 -3.88
CA VAL A 84 -3.13 19.00 -5.09
C VAL A 84 -3.84 18.41 -6.32
N PHE A 85 -3.81 17.08 -6.47
CA PHE A 85 -4.50 16.41 -7.57
C PHE A 85 -6.02 16.44 -7.35
N HIS A 86 -6.46 16.24 -6.11
CA HIS A 86 -7.87 16.36 -5.76
C HIS A 86 -8.42 17.74 -6.15
N GLY A 87 -7.79 18.83 -5.69
CA GLY A 87 -8.20 20.19 -6.03
C GLY A 87 -8.16 20.47 -7.54
N LEU A 88 -7.11 20.01 -8.23
CA LEU A 88 -7.02 20.16 -9.68
C LEU A 88 -8.15 19.45 -10.41
N PHE A 89 -8.46 18.19 -10.07
CA PHE A 89 -9.50 17.42 -10.75
C PHE A 89 -10.89 17.98 -10.47
N SER A 90 -11.17 18.39 -9.23
CA SER A 90 -12.41 19.08 -8.89
C SER A 90 -12.57 20.37 -9.71
N HIS A 91 -11.52 21.17 -9.85
CA HIS A 91 -11.57 22.38 -10.68
C HIS A 91 -11.82 22.08 -12.17
N LEU A 92 -11.18 21.03 -12.71
CA LEU A 92 -11.40 20.62 -14.10
C LEU A 92 -12.85 20.15 -14.33
N GLU A 93 -13.44 19.45 -13.36
CA GLU A 93 -14.84 19.00 -13.42
C GLU A 93 -15.80 20.19 -13.32
N GLU A 94 -15.61 21.07 -12.34
CA GLU A 94 -16.44 22.27 -12.11
C GLU A 94 -16.39 23.25 -13.29
N SER A 95 -15.25 23.36 -13.97
CA SER A 95 -15.08 24.21 -15.16
C SER A 95 -15.58 23.55 -16.46
N GLY A 96 -16.07 22.31 -16.40
CA GLY A 96 -16.55 21.55 -17.56
C GLY A 96 -15.45 21.05 -18.50
N GLN A 97 -14.17 21.11 -18.07
CA GLN A 97 -13.03 20.63 -18.85
C GLN A 97 -12.81 19.11 -18.70
N LEU A 98 -13.31 18.52 -17.62
CA LEU A 98 -13.28 17.09 -17.33
C LEU A 98 -14.71 16.55 -17.21
N ASP A 99 -15.09 15.66 -18.13
CA ASP A 99 -16.32 14.88 -18.04
C ASP A 99 -15.95 13.43 -17.68
N LEU A 100 -16.35 12.99 -16.48
CA LEU A 100 -16.08 11.64 -15.98
C LEU A 100 -16.82 10.54 -16.73
N THR A 101 -17.89 10.89 -17.46
CA THR A 101 -18.65 9.96 -18.31
C THR A 101 -18.02 9.82 -19.70
N ASN A 102 -17.15 10.76 -20.08
CA ASN A 102 -16.47 10.74 -21.37
C ASN A 102 -15.20 9.86 -21.31
N PRO A 103 -15.14 8.75 -22.05
CA PRO A 103 -14.00 7.82 -22.01
C PRO A 103 -12.71 8.44 -22.53
N VAL A 104 -12.77 9.44 -23.43
CA VAL A 104 -11.59 10.15 -23.94
C VAL A 104 -11.00 11.04 -22.85
N HIS A 105 -11.84 11.77 -22.12
CA HIS A 105 -11.39 12.61 -21.01
C HIS A 105 -10.78 11.76 -19.90
N MET A 106 -11.43 10.64 -19.55
CA MET A 106 -10.89 9.70 -18.57
C MET A 106 -9.55 9.07 -19.02
N TRP A 107 -9.41 8.73 -20.31
CA TRP A 107 -8.15 8.23 -20.84
C TRP A 107 -7.03 9.29 -20.76
N CYS A 108 -7.31 10.52 -21.19
CA CYS A 108 -6.36 11.64 -21.13
C CYS A 108 -5.94 11.93 -19.67
N LEU A 109 -6.91 11.98 -18.76
CA LEU A 109 -6.68 12.18 -17.34
C LEU A 109 -5.75 11.09 -16.79
N HIS A 110 -6.06 9.81 -17.05
CA HIS A 110 -5.23 8.70 -16.59
C HIS A 110 -3.83 8.73 -17.20
N HIS A 111 -3.72 8.95 -18.51
CA HIS A 111 -2.45 8.97 -19.22
C HIS A 111 -1.51 10.05 -18.67
N VAL A 112 -2.05 11.25 -18.41
CA VAL A 112 -1.27 12.37 -17.89
C VAL A 112 -0.99 12.21 -16.41
N PHE A 113 -2.00 11.89 -15.59
CA PHE A 113 -1.87 12.04 -14.15
C PHE A 113 -1.51 10.78 -13.39
N VAL A 114 -1.78 9.57 -13.89
CA VAL A 114 -1.38 8.34 -13.17
C VAL A 114 0.13 8.30 -12.90
N PRO A 115 1.03 8.59 -13.87
CA PRO A 115 2.46 8.64 -13.59
C PRO A 115 2.86 9.74 -12.61
N ARG A 116 2.15 10.88 -12.61
CA ARG A 116 2.43 12.02 -11.72
C ARG A 116 2.00 11.73 -10.29
N VAL A 117 0.81 11.14 -10.12
CA VAL A 117 0.30 10.66 -8.84
C VAL A 117 1.24 9.59 -8.31
N GLN A 118 1.64 8.60 -9.12
CA GLN A 118 2.57 7.56 -8.68
C GLN A 118 3.89 8.15 -8.16
N ARG A 119 4.49 9.13 -8.87
CA ARG A 119 5.70 9.81 -8.36
C ARG A 119 5.48 10.49 -7.01
N ALA A 120 4.34 11.15 -6.81
CA ALA A 120 4.01 11.77 -5.53
C ALA A 120 3.85 10.72 -4.41
N LEU A 121 3.23 9.57 -4.72
CA LEU A 121 3.12 8.44 -3.80
C LEU A 121 4.48 7.85 -3.43
N ASP A 122 5.40 7.74 -4.40
CA ASP A 122 6.75 7.23 -4.20
C ASP A 122 7.55 8.15 -3.26
N ILE A 123 7.54 9.46 -3.54
CA ILE A 123 8.19 10.48 -2.69
C ILE A 123 7.61 10.45 -1.26
N PHE A 124 6.27 10.39 -1.14
CA PHE A 124 5.64 10.29 0.17
C PHE A 124 6.08 9.03 0.91
N ARG A 125 6.09 7.86 0.23
CA ARG A 125 6.48 6.59 0.84
C ARG A 125 7.92 6.63 1.34
N GLU A 126 8.85 7.20 0.56
CA GLU A 126 10.24 7.36 0.95
C GLU A 126 10.38 8.25 2.19
N GLY A 127 9.75 9.42 2.19
CA GLY A 127 9.71 10.32 3.34
C GLY A 127 9.08 9.68 4.56
N TRP A 128 7.94 9.02 4.38
CA TRP A 128 7.22 8.30 5.44
C TRP A 128 8.05 7.16 6.02
N ASN A 129 8.90 6.48 5.25
CA ASN A 129 9.72 5.41 5.82
C ASN A 129 10.95 5.93 6.58
N CYS A 130 11.30 7.20 6.37
CA CYS A 130 12.42 7.88 7.00
C CYS A 130 12.03 8.84 8.14
N HIS A 131 10.74 9.04 8.42
CA HIS A 131 10.32 9.90 9.54
C HIS A 131 10.62 9.25 10.90
N ARG A 132 10.89 10.08 11.91
CA ARG A 132 11.19 9.61 13.27
C ARG A 132 9.90 9.29 14.02
N LEU A 133 9.84 8.10 14.62
CA LEU A 133 8.73 7.72 15.51
C LEU A 133 9.07 8.07 16.95
N SER A 134 8.27 8.95 17.56
CA SER A 134 8.45 9.35 18.97
C SER A 134 8.29 8.17 19.94
N SER A 135 7.39 7.23 19.63
CA SER A 135 7.17 6.00 20.42
C SER A 135 8.31 5.00 20.36
N GLU A 136 9.22 5.13 19.39
CA GLU A 136 10.30 4.16 19.12
C GLU A 136 11.68 4.79 19.33
N ARG A 137 11.81 5.67 20.34
CA ARG A 137 13.05 6.39 20.68
C ARG A 137 13.61 7.19 19.49
N GLY A 138 12.73 7.72 18.63
CA GLY A 138 13.10 8.48 17.44
C GLY A 138 13.61 7.66 16.27
N ARG A 139 13.54 6.31 16.33
CA ARG A 139 13.92 5.45 15.19
C ARG A 139 12.92 5.59 14.04
N THR A 140 13.42 5.44 12.83
CA THR A 140 12.59 5.44 11.63
C THR A 140 11.99 4.07 11.35
N PRO A 141 10.86 3.98 10.64
CA PRO A 141 10.33 2.69 10.18
C PRO A 141 11.37 1.81 9.47
N THR A 142 12.21 2.40 8.61
CA THR A 142 13.30 1.69 7.92
C THR A 142 14.35 1.16 8.90
N GLN A 143 14.75 1.97 9.89
CA GLN A 143 15.72 1.52 10.91
C GLN A 143 15.18 0.34 11.73
N LEU A 144 13.91 0.38 12.11
CA LEU A 144 13.25 -0.72 12.83
C LEU A 144 13.21 -2.00 11.99
N PHE A 145 12.95 -1.87 10.68
CA PHE A 145 12.96 -3.00 9.76
C PHE A 145 14.36 -3.64 9.65
N ILE A 146 15.41 -2.83 9.48
CA ILE A 146 16.80 -3.32 9.39
C ILE A 146 17.21 -4.01 10.70
N LEU A 147 16.83 -3.46 11.85
CA LEU A 147 17.11 -4.08 13.15
C LEU A 147 16.39 -5.44 13.28
N TYR A 148 15.13 -5.51 12.83
CA TYR A 148 14.38 -6.76 12.80
C TYR A 148 15.08 -7.81 11.93
N GLU A 149 15.43 -7.49 10.68
CA GLU A 149 16.13 -8.43 9.79
C GLU A 149 17.43 -8.98 10.40
N LYS A 150 18.23 -8.11 11.04
CA LYS A 150 19.48 -8.53 11.69
C LYS A 150 19.27 -9.48 12.87
N SER A 151 18.11 -9.43 13.51
CA SER A 151 17.76 -10.29 14.66
C SER A 151 17.14 -11.63 14.26
N VAL A 152 16.65 -11.78 13.02
CA VAL A 152 16.07 -13.04 12.55
C VAL A 152 17.19 -14.02 12.19
N PRO A 153 17.26 -15.22 12.80
CA PRO A 153 18.23 -16.22 12.41
C PRO A 153 18.04 -16.62 10.94
N LYS A 154 19.13 -16.60 10.15
CA LYS A 154 19.07 -17.10 8.76
C LYS A 154 18.59 -18.55 8.77
N ARG A 155 17.45 -18.84 8.14
CA ARG A 155 16.97 -20.22 7.96
C ARG A 155 18.04 -20.98 7.16
N LYS A 156 18.62 -22.02 7.75
CA LYS A 156 19.48 -22.97 7.02
C LYS A 156 18.60 -23.63 5.95
N THR A 157 18.82 -23.31 4.68
CA THR A 157 18.31 -24.11 3.57
C THR A 157 18.99 -25.48 3.67
N LYS A 158 18.22 -26.53 3.96
CA LYS A 158 18.72 -27.90 3.81
C LYS A 158 19.01 -28.08 2.32
N PRO A 159 20.20 -28.53 1.91
CA PRO A 159 20.45 -28.85 0.52
C PRO A 159 19.47 -29.95 0.09
N GLU A 160 18.84 -29.78 -1.06
CA GLU A 160 18.08 -30.83 -1.71
C GLU A 160 18.99 -32.05 -1.87
N LYS A 161 18.57 -33.17 -1.26
CA LYS A 161 19.17 -34.47 -1.54
C LYS A 161 18.83 -34.80 -2.98
N LYS A 162 19.82 -34.70 -3.87
CA LYS A 162 19.80 -35.38 -5.17
C LYS A 162 19.89 -36.88 -4.97
#